data_AF-A0AAD3R1N3-F1
#
_entry.id   AF-A0AAD3R1N3-F1
#
_cell.length_a   1.000
_cell.length_b   1.000
_cell.length_c   1.000
_cell.angle_alpha   90.00
_cell.angle_beta   90.00
_cell.angle_gamma   90.00
#
_symmetry.space_group_name_H-M   'P 1'
#
loop_
_entity.id
_entity.type
_entity.pdbx_description
1 polymer ?
#
loop_
_entity_poly.entity_id
_entity_poly.type
_entity_poly.pdbx_seq_one_letter_code
_entity_poly.pdbx_strand_id
1 'polypeptide(L)'
;HLSDAKKAQQNLESSFKHLESTKKRFAKEWAEADKATQQAEKTESDLNATRLDVEKAKQHAHARTHTTEECRNDYAAELQKYNKEQNLFYYSEIPQIFKKLQDMDEQRIRRLAEGYCQFSDIEKKVLPIISKCLEGISSAGTKIDEKQDSILFIEQHKSGFERPGDVEFEDYSQGIKPATSDSSLNPPKVRAKLWPFSKKHHKISHAEKHMPPAAEDFSHLPPEQRKKRLQAKIDDITKELQKTQDQSDALEKMKGVYEQNPQMGDPSSLEPQITETAQNIGRLRGELAKYE
;
A
#
# COMPACT_ATOMS: atom_id res chain seq x y z
N HIS A 1 -10.25 -7.81 26.19
CA HIS A 1 -11.37 -6.92 26.57
C HIS A 1 -12.73 -7.41 26.08
N LEU A 2 -13.01 -7.51 24.77
CA LEU A 2 -14.31 -8.03 24.30
C LEU A 2 -14.57 -9.49 24.73
N SER A 3 -13.54 -10.34 24.73
CA SER A 3 -13.62 -11.69 25.29
C SER A 3 -13.97 -11.69 26.78
N ASP A 4 -13.43 -10.73 27.53
CA ASP A 4 -13.69 -10.58 28.98
C ASP A 4 -15.14 -10.17 29.23
N ALA A 5 -15.68 -9.24 28.43
CA ALA A 5 -17.10 -8.86 28.49
C ALA A 5 -18.01 -10.06 28.18
N LYS A 6 -17.69 -10.82 27.13
CA LYS A 6 -18.43 -12.03 26.76
C LYS A 6 -18.40 -13.08 27.88
N LYS A 7 -17.23 -13.29 28.50
CA LYS A 7 -17.08 -14.23 29.62
C LYS A 7 -17.89 -13.78 30.84
N ALA A 8 -17.82 -12.50 31.21
CA ALA A 8 -18.61 -11.95 32.31
C ALA A 8 -20.12 -12.11 32.07
N GLN A 9 -20.58 -11.84 30.84
CA GLN A 9 -21.98 -12.03 30.45
C GLN A 9 -22.40 -13.50 30.51
N GLN A 10 -21.58 -14.42 30.01
CA GLN A 10 -21.84 -15.86 30.07
C GLN A 10 -21.93 -16.38 31.51
N ASN A 11 -21.09 -15.86 32.41
CA ASN A 11 -21.13 -16.21 33.83
C ASN A 11 -22.46 -15.77 34.46
N LEU A 12 -22.86 -14.51 34.26
CA LEU A 12 -24.12 -13.98 34.79
C LEU A 12 -25.33 -14.72 34.22
N GLU A 13 -25.32 -15.04 32.92
CA GLU A 13 -26.39 -15.80 32.28
C GLU A 13 -26.49 -17.23 32.84
N SER A 14 -25.35 -17.87 33.09
CA SER A 14 -25.31 -19.20 33.70
C SER A 14 -25.87 -19.19 35.13
N SER A 15 -25.52 -18.17 35.92
CA SER A 15 -26.08 -17.93 37.26
C SER A 15 -27.60 -17.72 37.21
N PHE A 16 -28.08 -16.91 36.27
CA PHE A 16 -29.52 -16.70 36.07
C PHE A 16 -30.26 -18.00 35.72
N LYS A 17 -29.69 -18.82 34.82
CA LYS A 17 -30.26 -20.13 34.48
C LYS A 17 -30.35 -21.05 35.69
N HIS A 18 -29.35 -21.01 36.57
CA HIS A 18 -29.38 -21.79 37.81
C HIS A 18 -30.47 -21.30 38.77
N LEU A 19 -30.59 -19.99 38.98
CA LEU A 19 -31.67 -19.37 39.76
C LEU A 19 -33.04 -19.79 39.26
N GLU A 20 -33.29 -19.70 37.95
CA GLU A 20 -34.57 -20.09 37.34
C GLU A 20 -34.85 -21.59 37.50
N SER A 21 -33.84 -22.44 37.45
CA SER A 21 -33.98 -23.88 37.74
C SER A 21 -34.43 -24.13 39.18
N THR A 22 -33.76 -23.49 40.15
CA THR A 22 -34.09 -23.64 41.58
C THR A 22 -35.48 -23.08 41.89
N LYS A 23 -35.86 -21.95 41.29
CA LYS A 23 -37.20 -21.37 41.38
C LYS A 23 -38.27 -22.32 40.84
N LYS A 24 -38.03 -22.95 39.68
CA LYS A 24 -38.95 -23.95 39.10
C LYS A 24 -39.08 -25.18 39.99
N ARG A 25 -37.98 -25.66 40.59
CA ARG A 25 -38.00 -26.76 41.57
C ARG A 25 -38.87 -26.39 42.77
N PHE A 26 -38.65 -25.22 43.37
CA PHE A 26 -39.47 -24.74 44.48
C PHE A 26 -40.95 -24.67 44.13
N ALA A 27 -41.32 -24.09 42.99
CA ALA A 27 -42.71 -24.02 42.55
C ALA A 27 -43.36 -25.41 42.37
N LYS A 28 -42.60 -26.39 41.87
CA LYS A 28 -43.07 -27.77 41.71
C LYS A 28 -43.31 -28.44 43.08
N GLU A 29 -42.32 -28.40 43.97
CA GLU A 29 -42.43 -29.02 45.30
C GLU A 29 -43.55 -28.39 46.12
N TRP A 30 -43.74 -27.06 46.01
CA TRP A 30 -44.86 -26.34 46.63
C TRP A 30 -46.23 -26.88 46.17
N ALA A 31 -46.40 -27.08 44.86
CA ALA A 31 -47.65 -27.62 44.32
C ALA A 31 -47.91 -29.08 44.75
N GLU A 32 -46.86 -29.87 44.96
CA GLU A 32 -46.97 -31.24 45.46
C GLU A 32 -47.26 -31.29 46.97
N ALA A 33 -46.69 -30.37 47.76
CA ALA A 33 -47.00 -30.23 49.18
C ALA A 33 -48.44 -29.74 49.42
N ASP A 34 -48.93 -28.79 48.62
CA ASP A 34 -50.32 -28.32 48.66
C ASP A 34 -51.29 -29.47 48.36
N LYS A 35 -51.02 -30.28 47.32
CA LYS A 35 -51.81 -31.49 47.02
C LYS A 35 -51.79 -32.51 48.17
N ALA A 36 -50.63 -32.75 48.77
CA ALA A 36 -50.50 -33.69 49.89
C ALA A 36 -51.27 -33.20 51.12
N THR A 37 -51.27 -31.89 51.38
CA THR A 37 -52.02 -31.26 52.47
C THR A 37 -53.52 -31.39 52.26
N GLN A 38 -54.02 -31.05 51.07
CA GLN A 38 -55.44 -31.22 50.72
C GLN A 38 -55.88 -32.70 50.79
N GLN A 39 -55.00 -33.64 50.43
CA GLN A 39 -55.29 -35.06 50.56
C GLN A 39 -55.36 -35.50 52.03
N ALA A 40 -54.48 -34.99 52.89
CA ALA A 40 -54.52 -35.27 54.32
C ALA A 40 -55.80 -34.72 54.97
N GLU A 41 -56.21 -33.49 54.63
CA GLU A 41 -57.47 -32.88 55.09
C GLU A 41 -58.69 -33.70 54.65
N LYS A 42 -58.73 -34.14 53.39
CA LYS A 42 -59.80 -35.01 52.88
C LYS A 42 -59.88 -36.32 53.63
N THR A 43 -58.75 -37.01 53.80
CA THR A 43 -58.69 -38.28 54.55
C THR A 43 -59.09 -38.10 56.01
N GLU A 44 -58.75 -36.97 56.64
CA GLU A 44 -59.18 -36.66 58.02
C GLU A 44 -60.69 -36.41 58.14
N SER A 45 -61.31 -35.84 57.10
CA SER A 45 -62.76 -35.61 57.06
C SER A 45 -63.60 -36.83 56.67
N ASP A 46 -62.98 -37.92 56.23
CA ASP A 46 -63.67 -39.13 55.79
C ASP A 46 -64.09 -40.00 56.98
N LEU A 47 -65.40 -40.20 57.14
CA LEU A 47 -66.00 -41.01 58.20
C LEU A 47 -65.61 -42.50 58.12
N ASN A 48 -65.11 -42.97 56.97
CA ASN A 48 -64.69 -44.35 56.76
C ASN A 48 -63.18 -44.55 56.90
N ALA A 49 -62.39 -43.48 57.06
CA ALA A 49 -60.94 -43.58 57.17
C ALA A 49 -60.51 -44.12 58.53
N THR A 50 -59.51 -45.00 58.55
CA THR A 50 -58.95 -45.47 59.82
C THR A 50 -57.99 -44.44 60.41
N ARG A 51 -57.79 -44.50 61.73
CA ARG A 51 -56.79 -43.66 62.42
C ARG A 51 -55.39 -43.80 61.79
N LEU A 52 -55.03 -45.00 61.31
CA LEU A 52 -53.75 -45.25 60.66
C LEU A 52 -53.65 -44.52 59.31
N ASP A 53 -54.74 -44.48 58.53
CA ASP A 53 -54.78 -43.79 57.24
C ASP A 53 -54.62 -42.27 57.39
N VAL A 54 -55.28 -41.69 58.40
CA VAL A 54 -55.15 -40.27 58.75
C VAL A 54 -53.71 -39.95 59.19
N GLU A 55 -53.14 -40.75 60.08
CA GLU A 55 -51.76 -40.57 60.56
C GLU A 55 -50.75 -40.64 59.39
N LYS A 56 -50.92 -41.61 58.49
CA LYS A 56 -50.06 -41.78 57.31
C LYS A 56 -50.18 -40.60 56.34
N ALA A 57 -51.39 -40.11 56.10
CA ALA A 57 -51.62 -38.95 55.23
C ALA A 57 -51.01 -37.67 55.81
N LYS A 58 -51.14 -37.45 57.13
CA LYS A 58 -50.51 -36.33 57.84
C LYS A 58 -48.98 -36.41 57.81
N GLN A 59 -48.40 -37.58 58.08
CA GLN A 59 -46.94 -37.77 57.99
C GLN A 59 -46.41 -37.48 56.58
N HIS A 60 -47.14 -37.91 55.53
CA HIS A 60 -46.79 -37.60 54.15
C HIS A 60 -46.85 -36.09 53.88
N ALA A 61 -47.93 -35.40 54.27
CA ALA A 61 -48.06 -33.95 54.10
C ALA A 61 -46.95 -33.18 54.83
N HIS A 62 -46.60 -33.57 56.07
CA HIS A 62 -45.50 -32.99 56.82
C HIS A 62 -44.14 -33.19 56.12
N ALA A 63 -43.87 -34.41 55.63
CA ALA A 63 -42.64 -34.68 54.88
C ALA A 63 -42.52 -33.81 53.62
N ARG A 64 -43.63 -33.64 52.86
CA ARG A 64 -43.66 -32.78 51.66
C ARG A 64 -43.48 -31.30 52.00
N THR A 65 -44.05 -30.85 53.12
CA THR A 65 -43.87 -29.48 53.63
C THR A 65 -42.41 -29.20 53.96
N HIS A 66 -41.74 -30.11 54.67
CA HIS A 66 -40.31 -29.99 54.99
C HIS A 66 -39.45 -29.88 53.72
N THR A 67 -39.64 -30.76 52.73
CA THR A 67 -38.92 -30.70 51.45
C THR A 67 -39.15 -29.37 50.71
N THR A 68 -40.36 -28.82 50.81
CA THR A 68 -40.70 -27.53 50.21
C THR A 68 -39.98 -26.37 50.91
N GLU A 69 -39.85 -26.42 52.24
CA GLU A 69 -39.07 -25.45 53.01
C GLU A 69 -37.58 -25.47 52.65
N GLU A 70 -37.00 -26.66 52.46
CA GLU A 70 -35.63 -26.80 51.95
C GLU A 70 -35.48 -26.15 50.57
N CYS A 71 -36.40 -26.44 49.64
CA CYS A 71 -36.37 -25.83 48.30
C CYS A 71 -36.58 -24.32 48.32
N ARG A 72 -37.37 -23.80 49.28
CA ARG A 72 -37.54 -22.36 49.50
C ARG A 72 -36.24 -21.71 49.95
N ASN A 73 -35.52 -22.35 50.88
CA ASN A 73 -34.25 -21.86 51.39
C ASN A 73 -33.17 -21.87 50.29
N ASP A 74 -33.11 -22.93 49.48
CA ASP A 74 -32.23 -23.00 48.31
C ASP A 74 -32.51 -21.87 47.32
N TYR A 75 -33.78 -21.64 47.00
CA TYR A 75 -34.18 -20.56 46.10
C TYR A 75 -33.81 -19.18 46.66
N ALA A 76 -34.06 -18.93 47.96
CA ALA A 76 -33.71 -17.67 48.60
C ALA A 76 -32.20 -17.42 48.60
N ALA A 77 -31.39 -18.45 48.88
CA ALA A 77 -29.93 -18.36 48.85
C ALA A 77 -29.42 -18.06 47.43
N GLU A 78 -29.92 -18.77 46.42
CA GLU A 78 -29.49 -18.56 45.03
C GLU A 78 -29.95 -17.20 44.50
N LEU A 79 -31.12 -16.70 44.92
CA LEU A 79 -31.61 -15.37 44.57
C LEU A 79 -30.70 -14.27 45.13
N GLN A 80 -30.31 -14.38 46.40
CA GLN A 80 -29.39 -13.43 47.03
C GLN A 80 -28.02 -13.42 46.32
N LYS A 81 -27.51 -14.62 45.99
CA LYS A 81 -26.26 -14.78 45.24
C LYS A 81 -26.34 -14.14 43.86
N TYR A 82 -27.38 -14.45 43.08
CA TYR A 82 -27.58 -13.87 41.75
C TYR A 82 -27.68 -12.34 41.79
N ASN A 83 -28.44 -11.79 42.73
CA ASN A 83 -28.57 -10.33 42.86
C ASN A 83 -27.23 -9.65 43.17
N LYS A 84 -26.38 -10.28 44.00
CA LYS A 84 -25.03 -9.78 44.28
C LYS A 84 -24.14 -9.84 43.04
N GLU A 85 -24.17 -10.95 42.30
CA GLU A 85 -23.41 -11.12 41.06
C GLU A 85 -23.88 -10.15 39.97
N GLN A 86 -25.19 -9.96 39.83
CA GLN A 86 -25.79 -8.99 38.91
C GLN A 86 -25.34 -7.56 39.25
N ASN A 87 -25.38 -7.19 40.53
CA ASN A 87 -24.92 -5.87 40.97
C ASN A 87 -23.43 -5.66 40.63
N LEU A 88 -22.58 -6.64 40.97
CA LEU A 88 -21.16 -6.58 40.66
C LEU A 88 -20.90 -6.46 39.15
N PHE A 89 -21.63 -7.22 38.34
CA PHE A 89 -21.51 -7.19 36.89
C PHE A 89 -21.78 -5.79 36.30
N TYR A 90 -22.93 -5.18 36.65
CA TYR A 90 -23.34 -3.91 36.07
C TYR A 90 -22.63 -2.69 36.67
N TYR A 91 -22.34 -2.69 37.96
CA TYR A 91 -21.77 -1.52 38.65
C TYR A 91 -20.25 -1.55 38.77
N SER A 92 -19.60 -2.69 38.50
CA SER A 92 -18.15 -2.81 38.61
C SER A 92 -17.52 -3.46 37.38
N GLU A 93 -17.86 -4.71 37.03
CA GLU A 93 -17.13 -5.45 36.00
C GLU A 93 -17.26 -4.84 34.60
N ILE A 94 -18.49 -4.60 34.12
CA ILE A 94 -18.73 -4.01 32.80
C ILE A 94 -18.12 -2.60 32.67
N PRO A 95 -18.33 -1.66 33.61
CA PRO A 95 -17.68 -0.36 33.56
C PRO A 95 -16.15 -0.45 33.46
N GLN A 96 -15.52 -1.37 34.20
CA GLN A 96 -14.07 -1.56 34.14
C GLN A 96 -13.60 -2.10 32.79
N ILE A 97 -14.35 -3.04 32.18
CA ILE A 97 -14.00 -3.57 30.85
C ILE A 97 -14.17 -2.49 29.78
N PHE A 98 -15.25 -1.70 29.86
CA PHE A 98 -15.50 -0.61 28.90
C PHE A 98 -14.50 0.52 29.04
N LYS A 99 -14.08 0.86 30.26
CA LYS A 99 -12.98 1.81 30.46
C LYS A 99 -11.69 1.36 29.76
N LYS A 100 -11.33 0.08 29.87
CA LYS A 100 -10.15 -0.46 29.16
C LYS A 100 -10.29 -0.40 27.63
N LEU A 101 -11.49 -0.65 27.10
CA LEU A 101 -11.77 -0.50 25.67
C LEU A 101 -11.67 0.96 25.22
N GLN A 102 -12.20 1.88 26.01
CA GLN A 102 -12.11 3.31 25.77
C GLN A 102 -10.65 3.78 25.77
N ASP A 103 -9.87 3.42 26.78
CA ASP A 103 -8.44 3.79 26.87
C ASP A 103 -7.66 3.30 25.64
N MET A 104 -7.95 2.08 25.17
CA MET A 104 -7.36 1.50 23.97
C MET A 104 -7.75 2.27 22.69
N ASP A 105 -9.02 2.64 22.55
CA ASP A 105 -9.51 3.40 21.39
C ASP A 105 -8.94 4.83 21.37
N GLU A 106 -8.90 5.49 22.52
CA GLU A 106 -8.27 6.80 22.68
C GLU A 106 -6.77 6.75 22.37
N GLN A 107 -6.08 5.67 22.72
CA GLN A 107 -4.69 5.46 22.33
C GLN A 107 -4.55 5.30 20.82
N ARG A 108 -5.41 4.53 20.16
CA ARG A 108 -5.42 4.38 18.69
C ARG A 108 -5.61 5.74 18.01
N ILE A 109 -6.58 6.53 18.48
CA ILE A 109 -6.88 7.86 17.94
C ILE A 109 -5.67 8.79 18.09
N ARG A 110 -5.03 8.81 19.26
CA ARG A 110 -3.80 9.60 19.47
C ARG A 110 -2.68 9.20 18.52
N ARG A 111 -2.43 7.90 18.34
CA ARG A 111 -1.41 7.41 17.39
C ARG A 111 -1.71 7.80 15.95
N LEU A 112 -2.98 7.78 15.55
CA LEU A 112 -3.38 8.22 14.22
C LEU A 112 -3.14 9.72 14.03
N ALA A 113 -3.50 10.55 15.02
CA ALA A 113 -3.24 11.98 15.01
C ALA A 113 -1.74 12.31 14.95
N GLU A 114 -0.93 11.61 15.73
CA GLU A 114 0.54 11.68 15.65
C GLU A 114 1.04 11.34 14.25
N GLY A 115 0.48 10.30 13.62
CA GLY A 115 0.80 9.92 12.24
C GLY A 115 0.52 11.02 11.22
N TYR A 116 -0.63 11.70 11.30
CA TYR A 116 -0.93 12.83 10.42
C TYR A 116 0.04 14.00 10.59
N CYS A 117 0.43 14.31 11.83
CA CYS A 117 1.41 15.36 12.10
C CYS A 117 2.78 14.99 11.53
N GLN A 118 3.23 13.74 11.78
CA GLN A 118 4.50 13.24 11.24
C GLN A 118 4.53 13.26 9.71
N PHE A 119 3.44 12.87 9.05
CA PHE A 119 3.32 12.94 7.60
C PHE A 119 3.53 14.39 7.11
N SER A 120 2.81 15.35 7.69
CA SER A 120 2.96 16.77 7.33
C SER A 120 4.38 17.28 7.57
N ASP A 121 5.01 16.88 8.68
CA ASP A 121 6.37 17.29 9.01
C ASP A 121 7.42 16.68 8.07
N ILE A 122 7.20 15.46 7.57
CA ILE A 122 8.05 14.83 6.57
C ILE A 122 7.95 15.58 5.24
N GLU A 123 6.73 15.89 4.78
CA GLU A 123 6.52 16.65 3.54
C GLU A 123 7.17 18.04 3.61
N LYS A 124 7.05 18.74 4.75
CA LYS A 124 7.69 20.04 4.98
C LYS A 124 9.22 19.98 4.86
N LYS A 125 9.86 18.86 5.20
CA LYS A 125 11.33 18.72 5.10
C LYS A 125 11.81 18.69 3.65
N VAL A 126 10.94 18.37 2.69
CA VAL A 126 11.29 18.36 1.26
C VAL A 126 11.23 19.78 0.66
N LEU A 127 10.43 20.67 1.24
CA LEU A 127 10.24 22.04 0.72
C LEU A 127 11.56 22.82 0.51
N PRO A 128 12.54 22.83 1.44
CA PRO A 128 13.81 23.53 1.21
C PRO A 128 14.61 22.97 0.02
N ILE A 129 14.50 21.67 -0.26
CA ILE A 129 15.16 21.03 -1.41
C ILE A 129 14.51 21.53 -2.70
N ILE A 130 13.17 21.52 -2.75
CA ILE A 130 12.41 22.04 -3.89
C ILE A 130 12.76 23.52 -4.11
N SER A 131 12.75 24.35 -3.06
CA SER A 131 13.14 25.75 -3.13
C SER A 131 14.55 25.91 -3.69
N LYS A 132 15.53 25.15 -3.19
CA LYS A 132 16.91 25.20 -3.69
C LYS A 132 17.03 24.80 -5.16
N CYS A 133 16.27 23.80 -5.62
CA CYS A 133 16.23 23.43 -7.03
C CYS A 133 15.68 24.57 -7.91
N LEU A 134 14.60 25.21 -7.47
CA LEU A 134 13.98 26.34 -8.19
C LEU A 134 14.89 27.58 -8.22
N GLU A 135 15.58 27.86 -7.12
CA GLU A 135 16.61 28.91 -7.05
C GLU A 135 17.77 28.62 -8.00
N GLY A 136 18.20 27.35 -8.09
CA GLY A 136 19.25 26.92 -9.02
C GLY A 136 18.88 27.15 -10.49
N ILE A 137 17.64 26.82 -10.88
CA ILE A 137 17.10 27.08 -12.23
C ILE A 137 17.08 28.58 -12.50
N SER A 138 16.56 29.38 -11.57
CA SER A 138 16.49 30.83 -11.69
C SER A 138 17.90 31.44 -11.83
N SER A 139 18.85 31.00 -11.00
CA SER A 139 20.24 31.45 -11.07
C SER A 139 20.90 31.10 -12.40
N ALA A 140 20.67 29.89 -12.94
CA ALA A 140 21.17 29.51 -14.25
C ALA A 140 20.59 30.40 -15.36
N GLY A 141 19.28 30.70 -15.30
CA GLY A 141 18.63 31.63 -16.23
C GLY A 141 19.24 33.03 -16.18
N THR A 142 19.52 33.57 -14.98
CA THR A 142 20.16 34.89 -14.84
C THR A 142 21.61 34.97 -15.34
N LYS A 143 22.26 33.81 -15.56
CA LYS A 143 23.64 33.74 -16.06
C LYS A 143 23.72 33.66 -17.58
N ILE A 144 22.57 33.57 -18.28
CA ILE A 144 22.54 33.63 -19.74
C ILE A 144 22.92 35.06 -20.15
N ASP A 145 23.96 35.17 -20.98
CA ASP A 145 24.44 36.44 -21.55
C ASP A 145 24.52 36.28 -23.07
N GLU A 146 23.53 36.85 -23.76
CA GLU A 146 23.39 36.72 -25.20
C GLU A 146 24.58 37.31 -25.98
N LYS A 147 25.24 38.32 -25.41
CA LYS A 147 26.38 38.99 -26.05
C LYS A 147 27.64 38.16 -25.89
N GLN A 148 27.88 37.64 -24.69
CA GLN A 148 29.03 36.75 -24.43
C GLN A 148 28.94 35.48 -25.27
N ASP A 149 27.76 34.86 -25.35
CA ASP A 149 27.54 33.65 -26.15
C ASP A 149 27.76 33.93 -27.65
N SER A 150 27.27 35.06 -28.16
CA SER A 150 27.49 35.48 -29.56
C SER A 150 28.97 35.72 -29.88
N ILE A 151 29.71 36.36 -28.96
CA ILE A 151 31.16 36.56 -29.12
C ILE A 151 31.88 35.21 -29.16
N LEU A 152 31.56 34.30 -28.24
CA LEU A 152 32.18 32.97 -28.19
C LEU A 152 31.95 32.21 -29.51
N PHE A 153 30.75 32.31 -30.07
CA PHE A 153 30.42 31.73 -31.37
C PHE A 153 31.26 32.35 -32.50
N ILE A 154 31.35 33.68 -32.58
CA ILE A 154 32.17 34.37 -33.58
C ILE A 154 33.64 33.97 -33.43
N GLU A 155 34.16 33.92 -32.20
CA GLU A 155 35.56 33.54 -31.96
C GLU A 155 35.87 32.10 -32.36
N GLN A 156 34.93 31.18 -32.17
CA GLN A 156 35.05 29.78 -32.57
C GLN A 156 34.98 29.60 -34.10
N HIS A 157 34.21 30.44 -34.81
CA HIS A 157 33.90 30.26 -36.23
C HIS A 157 34.51 31.31 -37.16
N LYS A 158 35.22 32.31 -36.64
CA LYS A 158 35.93 33.28 -37.47
C LYS A 158 36.88 32.53 -38.40
N SER A 159 36.68 32.71 -39.69
CA SER A 159 37.39 31.98 -40.75
C SER A 159 38.85 32.41 -40.89
N GLY A 160 39.20 33.59 -40.37
CA GLY A 160 40.51 34.21 -40.56
C GLY A 160 40.75 34.68 -42.00
N PHE A 161 39.75 34.60 -42.88
CA PHE A 161 39.85 35.18 -44.21
C PHE A 161 39.88 36.70 -44.10
N GLU A 162 40.83 37.31 -44.81
CA GLU A 162 40.85 38.75 -44.97
C GLU A 162 39.66 39.19 -45.82
N ARG A 163 39.12 40.36 -45.49
CA ARG A 163 38.05 40.96 -46.28
C ARG A 163 38.64 41.32 -47.66
N PRO A 164 37.99 40.95 -48.77
CA PRO A 164 38.43 41.37 -50.09
C PRO A 164 38.58 42.90 -50.16
N GLY A 165 39.71 43.36 -50.69
CA GLY A 165 39.94 44.78 -50.97
C GLY A 165 39.15 45.26 -52.19
N ASP A 166 39.25 46.56 -52.47
CA ASP A 166 38.66 47.14 -53.67
C ASP A 166 39.30 46.53 -54.93
N VAL A 167 38.49 46.31 -55.95
CA VAL A 167 38.97 45.77 -57.22
C VAL A 167 39.67 46.90 -57.98
N GLU A 168 40.97 46.75 -58.18
CA GLU A 168 41.77 47.72 -58.93
C GLU A 168 41.32 47.81 -60.40
N PHE A 169 41.42 49.00 -60.98
CA PHE A 169 41.11 49.22 -62.39
C PHE A 169 42.20 48.61 -63.29
N GLU A 170 41.81 47.71 -64.20
CA GLU A 170 42.71 47.15 -65.21
C GLU A 170 42.84 48.10 -66.41
N ASP A 171 43.93 48.87 -66.47
CA ASP A 171 44.27 49.68 -67.64
C ASP A 171 44.91 48.82 -68.75
N TYR A 172 44.09 48.37 -69.70
CA TYR A 172 44.54 47.56 -70.84
C TYR A 172 45.44 48.31 -71.83
N SER A 173 45.61 49.63 -71.72
CA SER A 173 46.56 50.37 -72.55
C SER A 173 48.03 49.99 -72.26
N GLN A 174 48.29 49.36 -71.10
CA GLN A 174 49.61 48.89 -70.67
C GLN A 174 49.82 47.37 -70.88
N GLY A 175 48.85 46.68 -71.49
CA GLY A 175 48.85 45.22 -71.73
C GLY A 175 48.02 44.42 -70.72
N ILE A 176 47.47 43.27 -71.15
CA ILE A 176 46.59 42.41 -70.33
C ILE A 176 47.45 41.60 -69.36
N LYS A 177 47.25 41.79 -68.04
CA LYS A 177 47.84 40.91 -67.03
C LYS A 177 47.05 39.58 -66.95
N PRO A 178 47.70 38.43 -66.74
CA PRO A 178 46.99 37.17 -66.50
C PRO A 178 46.20 37.24 -65.18
N ALA A 179 45.00 36.67 -65.15
CA ALA A 179 44.16 36.62 -63.96
C ALA A 179 44.91 35.91 -62.81
N THR A 180 45.36 36.66 -61.80
CA THR A 180 45.90 36.10 -60.57
C THR A 180 44.73 35.68 -59.70
N SER A 181 44.36 34.40 -59.75
CA SER A 181 43.45 33.82 -58.78
C SER A 181 44.18 33.62 -57.46
N ASP A 182 44.35 34.68 -56.67
CA ASP A 182 44.69 34.57 -55.24
C ASP A 182 43.45 34.08 -54.46
N SER A 183 42.93 32.91 -54.86
CA SER A 183 41.95 32.18 -54.10
C SER A 183 42.66 31.48 -52.94
N SER A 184 42.99 32.25 -51.91
CA SER A 184 43.51 31.74 -50.64
C SER A 184 42.39 31.07 -49.84
N LEU A 185 41.76 30.03 -50.40
CA LEU A 185 40.76 29.19 -49.72
C LEU A 185 41.38 28.25 -48.66
N ASN A 186 42.68 28.36 -48.40
CA ASN A 186 43.30 27.62 -47.30
C ASN A 186 43.15 28.41 -46.01
N PRO A 187 42.38 27.93 -45.02
CA PRO A 187 42.28 28.61 -43.74
C PRO A 187 43.68 28.72 -43.09
N PRO A 188 43.99 29.81 -42.35
CA PRO A 188 45.23 29.88 -41.60
C PRO A 188 45.27 28.71 -40.61
N LYS A 189 46.39 27.98 -40.54
CA LYS A 189 46.61 26.93 -39.54
C LYS A 189 46.73 27.55 -38.14
N VAL A 190 45.64 28.06 -37.58
CA VAL A 190 45.60 28.44 -36.16
C VAL A 190 45.48 27.13 -35.38
N ARG A 191 46.61 26.67 -34.84
CA ARG A 191 46.66 25.59 -33.86
C ARG A 191 45.65 25.89 -32.76
N ALA A 192 44.54 25.16 -32.75
CA ALA A 192 43.64 25.11 -31.61
C ALA A 192 44.46 24.70 -30.38
N LYS A 193 44.66 25.62 -29.45
CA LYS A 193 45.27 25.32 -28.17
C LYS A 193 44.37 24.33 -27.45
N LEU A 194 44.99 23.25 -26.98
CA LEU A 194 44.38 22.22 -26.17
C LEU A 194 43.63 22.82 -24.97
N TRP A 195 42.45 22.24 -24.76
CA TRP A 195 41.59 22.34 -23.59
C TRP A 195 42.35 22.02 -22.29
N PRO A 196 42.26 22.82 -21.21
CA PRO A 196 42.80 22.47 -19.90
C PRO A 196 41.67 22.13 -18.91
N PHE A 197 41.01 20.99 -19.10
CA PHE A 197 40.16 20.39 -18.05
C PHE A 197 40.45 18.90 -17.97
N SER A 198 41.68 18.59 -17.58
CA SER A 198 42.05 17.29 -17.03
C SER A 198 42.30 17.47 -15.54
N LYS A 199 41.23 17.56 -14.75
CA LYS A 199 41.33 17.40 -13.29
C LYS A 199 41.37 15.92 -12.98
N LYS A 200 42.54 15.47 -12.53
CA LYS A 200 42.82 14.15 -11.96
C LYS A 200 41.81 13.83 -10.86
N HIS A 201 41.12 12.71 -10.96
CA HIS A 201 40.53 12.04 -9.80
C HIS A 201 41.41 10.87 -9.36
N HIS A 202 41.68 10.85 -8.05
CA HIS A 202 42.37 9.80 -7.34
C HIS A 202 41.52 8.51 -7.30
N LYS A 203 42.22 7.38 -7.29
CA LYS A 203 41.73 5.98 -7.27
C LYS A 203 40.66 5.74 -6.20
N ILE A 204 39.67 4.90 -6.54
CA ILE A 204 39.26 3.69 -5.79
C ILE A 204 38.60 2.72 -6.81
N SER A 205 38.70 1.45 -6.48
CA SER A 205 38.77 0.22 -7.27
C SER A 205 37.45 -0.46 -7.65
N HIS A 206 37.59 -1.37 -8.63
CA HIS A 206 36.76 -2.53 -9.00
C HIS A 206 35.60 -2.36 -9.99
N ALA A 207 35.56 -3.36 -10.89
CA ALA A 207 34.46 -3.83 -11.74
C ALA A 207 34.41 -3.35 -13.21
N GLU A 208 34.64 -4.36 -14.06
CA GLU A 208 34.12 -4.61 -15.42
C GLU A 208 34.46 -3.66 -16.58
N LYS A 209 34.99 -4.28 -17.64
CA LYS A 209 35.22 -3.70 -18.97
C LYS A 209 33.87 -3.29 -19.58
N HIS A 210 33.51 -2.01 -19.45
CA HIS A 210 32.60 -1.38 -20.38
C HIS A 210 33.39 -0.47 -21.32
N MET A 211 33.41 -0.86 -22.59
CA MET A 211 33.73 0.03 -23.72
C MET A 211 32.68 1.16 -23.71
N PRO A 212 33.07 2.42 -23.98
CA PRO A 212 32.08 3.50 -24.05
C PRO A 212 31.05 3.19 -25.15
N PRO A 213 29.75 3.44 -24.93
CA PRO A 213 28.73 3.18 -25.93
C PRO A 213 29.04 4.03 -27.15
N ALA A 214 29.10 3.39 -28.33
CA ALA A 214 29.16 4.11 -29.59
C ALA A 214 27.97 5.08 -29.62
N ALA A 215 28.22 6.36 -29.93
CA ALA A 215 27.20 7.40 -29.96
C ALA A 215 25.93 6.89 -30.68
N GLU A 216 24.83 6.76 -29.92
CA GLU A 216 23.60 6.09 -30.34
C GLU A 216 22.94 6.75 -31.57
N ASP A 217 23.35 7.99 -31.86
CA ASP A 217 22.81 8.81 -32.94
C ASP A 217 23.54 8.62 -34.29
N PHE A 218 24.58 7.79 -34.35
CA PHE A 218 25.35 7.49 -35.58
C PHE A 218 25.84 8.75 -36.34
N SER A 219 26.06 9.86 -35.64
CA SER A 219 26.45 11.16 -36.20
C SER A 219 27.82 11.17 -36.90
N HIS A 220 28.62 10.12 -36.70
CA HIS A 220 29.91 9.91 -37.34
C HIS A 220 29.82 9.23 -38.73
N LEU A 221 28.63 8.77 -39.13
CA LEU A 221 28.40 8.10 -40.41
C LEU A 221 27.85 9.06 -41.48
N PRO A 222 28.15 8.84 -42.78
CA PRO A 222 27.49 9.54 -43.87
C PRO A 222 25.95 9.41 -43.80
N PRO A 223 25.18 10.42 -44.27
CA PRO A 223 23.72 10.49 -44.10
C PRO A 223 22.95 9.22 -44.50
N GLU A 224 23.30 8.61 -45.64
CA GLU A 224 22.66 7.38 -46.12
C GLU A 224 22.96 6.14 -45.25
N GLN A 225 24.18 6.05 -44.71
CA GLN A 225 24.55 4.96 -43.79
C GLN A 225 23.89 5.14 -42.43
N ARG A 226 23.77 6.39 -41.95
CA ARG A 226 23.05 6.76 -40.73
C ARG A 226 21.57 6.38 -40.83
N LYS A 227 20.89 6.76 -41.92
CA LYS A 227 19.49 6.38 -42.18
C LYS A 227 19.29 4.86 -42.17
N LYS A 228 20.15 4.11 -42.86
CA LYS A 228 20.05 2.64 -42.92
C LYS A 228 20.25 1.97 -41.55
N ARG A 229 21.16 2.49 -40.72
CA ARG A 229 21.43 1.97 -39.37
C ARG A 229 20.31 2.29 -38.39
N LEU A 230 19.76 3.49 -38.45
CA LEU A 230 18.61 3.88 -37.65
C LEU A 230 17.36 3.06 -38.02
N GLN A 231 17.09 2.88 -39.31
CA GLN A 231 15.98 2.05 -39.77
C GLN A 231 16.11 0.59 -39.28
N ALA A 232 17.30 -0.01 -39.40
CA ALA A 232 17.52 -1.37 -38.89
C ALA A 232 17.25 -1.47 -37.38
N LYS A 233 17.61 -0.44 -36.59
CA LYS A 233 17.36 -0.40 -35.15
C LYS A 233 15.87 -0.25 -34.82
N ILE A 234 15.14 0.56 -35.59
CA ILE A 234 13.68 0.68 -35.51
C ILE A 234 13.02 -0.67 -35.82
N ASP A 235 13.44 -1.34 -36.88
CA ASP A 235 12.89 -2.63 -37.30
C ASP A 235 13.14 -3.73 -36.24
N ASP A 236 14.34 -3.78 -35.66
CA ASP A 236 14.70 -4.73 -34.60
C ASP A 236 13.88 -4.51 -33.32
N ILE A 237 13.74 -3.25 -32.87
CA ILE A 237 12.94 -2.90 -31.69
C ILE A 237 11.45 -3.21 -31.94
N THR A 238 10.94 -2.89 -33.13
CA THR A 238 9.55 -3.17 -33.53
C THR A 238 9.26 -4.67 -33.53
N LYS A 239 10.20 -5.49 -34.02
CA LYS A 239 10.06 -6.94 -34.03
C LYS A 239 10.03 -7.53 -32.61
N GLU A 240 10.92 -7.09 -31.73
CA GLU A 240 10.92 -7.57 -30.34
C GLU A 240 9.71 -7.07 -29.56
N LEU A 241 9.23 -5.86 -29.85
CA LEU A 241 7.98 -5.31 -29.29
C LEU A 241 6.78 -6.17 -29.69
N GLN A 242 6.65 -6.53 -30.97
CA GLN A 242 5.57 -7.39 -31.45
C GLN A 242 5.60 -8.75 -30.77
N LYS A 243 6.77 -9.39 -30.68
CA LYS A 243 6.94 -10.67 -30.00
C LYS A 243 6.55 -10.62 -28.52
N THR A 244 6.91 -9.52 -27.83
CA THR A 244 6.57 -9.32 -26.41
C THR A 244 5.07 -9.06 -26.25
N GLN A 245 4.44 -8.37 -27.20
CA GLN A 245 2.99 -8.18 -27.23
C GLN A 245 2.25 -9.52 -27.43
N ASP A 246 2.70 -10.34 -28.38
CA ASP A 246 2.12 -11.67 -28.61
C ASP A 246 2.23 -12.57 -27.36
N GLN A 247 3.34 -12.48 -26.61
CA GLN A 247 3.52 -13.16 -25.33
C GLN A 247 2.56 -12.65 -24.26
N SER A 248 2.33 -11.33 -24.18
CA SER A 248 1.35 -10.72 -23.26
C SER A 248 -0.06 -11.24 -23.53
N ASP A 249 -0.46 -11.25 -24.80
CA ASP A 249 -1.79 -11.70 -25.22
C ASP A 249 -1.98 -13.21 -24.95
N ALA A 250 -0.92 -14.01 -25.08
CA ALA A 250 -0.94 -15.43 -24.73
C ALA A 250 -1.09 -15.65 -23.22
N LEU A 251 -0.39 -14.87 -22.40
CA LEU A 251 -0.50 -14.93 -20.93
C LEU A 251 -1.89 -14.52 -20.45
N GLU A 252 -2.50 -13.50 -21.06
CA GLU A 252 -3.87 -13.08 -20.74
C GLU A 252 -4.90 -14.18 -21.07
N LYS A 253 -4.75 -14.85 -22.22
CA LYS A 253 -5.57 -16.02 -22.57
C LYS A 253 -5.38 -17.17 -21.59
N MET A 254 -4.14 -17.45 -21.18
CA MET A 254 -3.84 -18.50 -20.19
C MET A 254 -4.49 -18.19 -18.84
N LYS A 255 -4.43 -16.94 -18.39
CA LYS A 255 -5.09 -16.47 -17.16
C LYS A 255 -6.60 -16.71 -17.23
N GLY A 256 -7.25 -16.34 -18.34
CA GLY A 256 -8.68 -16.59 -18.54
C GLY A 256 -9.05 -18.08 -18.51
N VAL A 257 -8.20 -18.97 -19.04
CA VAL A 257 -8.42 -20.43 -18.96
C VAL A 257 -8.35 -20.94 -17.52
N TYR A 258 -7.40 -20.45 -16.73
CA TYR A 258 -7.27 -20.83 -15.31
C TYR A 258 -8.43 -20.30 -14.46
N GLU A 259 -8.96 -19.11 -14.78
CA GLU A 259 -10.13 -18.54 -14.09
C GLU A 259 -11.41 -19.35 -14.36
N GLN A 260 -11.57 -19.86 -15.58
CA GLN A 260 -12.74 -20.65 -15.97
C GLN A 260 -12.65 -22.13 -15.57
N ASN A 261 -11.42 -22.68 -15.44
CA ASN A 261 -11.19 -24.08 -15.09
C ASN A 261 -10.12 -24.20 -13.98
N PRO A 262 -10.53 -24.19 -12.69
CA PRO A 262 -9.60 -24.25 -11.54
C PRO A 262 -8.72 -25.51 -11.47
N GLN A 263 -9.06 -26.56 -12.23
CA GLN A 263 -8.27 -27.79 -12.35
C GLN A 263 -7.06 -27.68 -13.29
N MET A 264 -7.01 -26.64 -14.13
CA MET A 264 -5.96 -26.45 -15.15
C MET A 264 -4.78 -25.60 -14.65
N GLY A 265 -4.94 -24.89 -13.54
CA GLY A 265 -3.91 -24.04 -12.93
C GLY A 265 -4.49 -22.93 -12.06
N ASP A 266 -3.62 -22.23 -11.33
CA ASP A 266 -3.99 -21.05 -10.53
C ASP A 266 -3.72 -19.78 -11.35
N PRO A 267 -4.73 -18.93 -11.61
CA PRO A 267 -4.54 -17.64 -12.30
C PRO A 267 -3.46 -16.76 -11.66
N SER A 268 -3.33 -16.82 -10.34
CA SER A 268 -2.42 -15.98 -9.56
C SER A 268 -0.95 -16.31 -9.83
N SER A 269 -0.64 -17.53 -10.31
CA SER A 269 0.74 -17.92 -10.61
C SER A 269 1.29 -17.23 -11.87
N LEU A 270 0.44 -16.69 -12.74
CA LEU A 270 0.84 -16.01 -13.98
C LEU A 270 1.12 -14.51 -13.76
N GLU A 271 0.68 -13.95 -12.64
CA GLU A 271 0.77 -12.50 -12.35
C GLU A 271 2.21 -11.94 -12.39
N PRO A 272 3.25 -12.63 -11.89
CA PRO A 272 4.63 -12.15 -12.01
C PRO A 272 5.07 -12.01 -13.47
N GLN A 273 4.70 -12.97 -14.31
CA GLN A 273 5.11 -13.03 -15.72
C GLN A 273 4.34 -12.02 -16.57
N ILE A 274 3.07 -11.76 -16.24
CA ILE A 274 2.26 -10.69 -16.84
C ILE A 274 2.87 -9.33 -16.53
N THR A 275 3.23 -9.10 -15.26
CA THR A 275 3.84 -7.84 -14.82
C THR A 275 5.18 -7.57 -15.50
N GLU A 276 6.04 -8.60 -15.59
CA GLU A 276 7.33 -8.51 -16.28
C GLU A 276 7.16 -8.21 -17.78
N THR A 277 6.22 -8.89 -18.43
CA THR A 277 5.96 -8.69 -19.86
C THR A 277 5.42 -7.28 -20.13
N ALA A 278 4.53 -6.76 -19.28
CA ALA A 278 4.03 -5.39 -19.38
C ALA A 278 5.13 -4.32 -19.20
N GLN A 279 6.07 -4.53 -18.25
CA GLN A 279 7.23 -3.66 -18.08
C GLN A 279 8.15 -3.68 -19.31
N ASN A 280 8.38 -4.86 -19.89
CA ASN A 280 9.18 -5.02 -21.10
C ASN A 280 8.57 -4.31 -22.31
N ILE A 281 7.23 -4.38 -22.49
CA ILE A 281 6.51 -3.62 -23.52
C ILE A 281 6.72 -2.11 -23.32
N GLY A 282 6.58 -1.62 -22.08
CA GLY A 282 6.81 -0.21 -21.75
C GLY A 282 8.22 0.25 -22.09
N ARG A 283 9.24 -0.55 -21.75
CA ARG A 283 10.65 -0.27 -22.08
C ARG A 283 10.88 -0.21 -23.59
N LEU A 284 10.39 -1.20 -24.34
CA LEU A 284 10.57 -1.26 -25.80
C LEU A 284 9.86 -0.11 -26.52
N ARG A 285 8.66 0.29 -26.08
CA ARG A 285 7.98 1.50 -26.59
C ARG A 285 8.78 2.77 -26.31
N GLY A 286 9.34 2.89 -25.10
CA GLY A 286 10.20 4.02 -24.73
C GLY A 286 11.51 4.07 -25.50
N GLU A 287 12.07 2.92 -25.91
CA GLU A 287 13.25 2.85 -26.77
C GLU A 287 12.90 3.19 -28.23
N LEU A 288 11.76 2.74 -28.74
CA LEU A 288 11.29 3.04 -30.10
C LEU A 288 11.06 4.55 -30.29
N ALA A 289 10.44 5.21 -29.31
CA ALA A 289 10.16 6.65 -29.33
C ALA A 289 11.43 7.54 -29.38
N LYS A 290 12.63 6.98 -29.15
CA LYS A 290 13.90 7.72 -29.31
C LYS A 290 14.33 7.82 -30.78
N TYR A 291 13.72 7.03 -31.66
CA TYR A 291 14.11 6.89 -33.07
C TYR A 291 13.00 7.33 -34.05
N GLU A 292 11.80 7.63 -33.56
CA GLU A 292 10.70 8.28 -34.29
C GLU A 292 10.85 9.81 -34.29
#